data_AF-A0A3D1HTF9-F1
#
_entry.id   AF-A0A3D1HTF9-F1
#
_cell.length_a   1.000
_cell.length_b   1.000
_cell.length_c   1.000
_cell.angle_alpha   90.00
_cell.angle_beta   90.00
_cell.angle_gamma   90.00
#
_symmetry.space_group_name_H-M   'P 1'
#
loop_
_entity.id
_entity.type
_entity.pdbx_description
1 polymer ?
#
loop_
_entity_poly.entity_id
_entity_poly.type
_entity_poly.pdbx_seq_one_letter_code
_entity_poly.pdbx_strand_id
1 'polypeptide(L)'
;MFASALTGFVWVALWHLVLTMTAILTMGAALPLALGPAALAGLVAGVFAGFQRPASSRNRRIAGIALIACLLFSFSLGAPFDPAGLLAVWQRVLLLVLASAAGWLSIEKTVGPATAGYMARYAAEEFYLRLLWGLGLMMFVLIVAVPFYVMVMTSLKSQQSLLINPLDLSIDYSLGVTRLLRSYIELFTDYGFMTLLINSAVVSVATVIITLLFSVPGAYAVAKLRFPGRQWLSGSVLLIYLIPAIILVIPLYAVFSQLG
;
A
#
# COMPACT_ATOMS: atom_id res chain seq x y z
N MET A 1 8.08 26.49 -15.42
CA MET A 1 8.23 26.88 -14.00
C MET A 1 6.94 26.64 -13.21
N PHE A 2 5.78 27.11 -13.67
CA PHE A 2 4.50 26.86 -12.98
C PHE A 2 4.21 25.36 -12.75
N ALA A 3 4.35 24.53 -13.78
CA ALA A 3 4.12 23.08 -13.70
C ALA A 3 5.00 22.39 -12.63
N SER A 4 6.30 22.70 -12.59
CA SER A 4 7.21 22.09 -11.63
C SER A 4 6.97 22.58 -10.19
N ALA A 5 6.63 23.86 -10.02
CA ALA A 5 6.21 24.40 -8.72
C ALA A 5 4.92 23.72 -8.22
N LEU A 6 3.92 23.58 -9.10
CA LEU A 6 2.66 22.89 -8.79
C LEU A 6 2.90 21.44 -8.35
N THR A 7 3.77 20.69 -9.03
CA THR A 7 4.11 19.32 -8.60
C THR A 7 4.75 19.29 -7.23
N GLY A 8 5.64 20.23 -6.94
CA GLY A 8 6.30 20.30 -5.65
C GLY A 8 5.30 20.57 -4.53
N PHE A 9 4.42 21.56 -4.73
CA PHE A 9 3.31 21.87 -3.82
C PHE A 9 2.46 20.62 -3.54
N VAL A 10 1.97 19.96 -4.60
CA VAL A 10 1.06 18.82 -4.50
C VAL A 10 1.75 17.64 -3.81
N TRP A 11 2.92 17.21 -4.29
CA TRP A 11 3.54 15.98 -3.80
C TRP A 11 4.09 16.11 -2.39
N VAL A 12 4.72 17.23 -2.02
CA VAL A 12 5.25 17.39 -0.66
C VAL A 12 4.11 17.56 0.35
N ALA A 13 3.05 18.29 0.01
CA ALA A 13 1.88 18.39 0.88
C ALA A 13 1.16 17.04 1.06
N LEU A 14 0.99 16.27 -0.02
CA LEU A 14 0.35 14.95 0.04
C LEU A 14 1.17 13.94 0.85
N TRP A 15 2.48 13.85 0.63
CA TRP A 15 3.33 12.97 1.42
C TRP A 15 3.40 13.39 2.88
N HIS A 16 3.41 14.70 3.16
CA HIS A 16 3.31 15.20 4.53
C HIS A 16 1.99 14.77 5.18
N LEU A 17 0.85 14.98 4.51
CA LEU A 17 -0.47 14.56 5.00
C LEU A 17 -0.52 13.06 5.30
N VAL A 18 -0.10 12.22 4.34
CA VAL A 18 -0.14 10.76 4.50
C VAL A 18 0.75 10.32 5.65
N LEU A 19 1.98 10.83 5.74
CA LEU A 19 2.90 10.45 6.82
C LEU A 19 2.43 10.94 8.19
N THR A 20 1.85 12.15 8.29
CA THR A 20 1.26 12.63 9.54
C THR A 20 0.07 11.77 9.95
N MET A 21 -0.82 11.42 9.01
CA MET A 21 -1.95 10.53 9.28
C MET A 21 -1.50 9.14 9.73
N THR A 22 -0.54 8.53 9.03
CA THR A 22 0.03 7.24 9.44
C THR A 22 0.70 7.34 10.81
N ALA A 23 1.40 8.42 11.12
CA ALA A 23 1.99 8.65 12.44
C ALA A 23 0.92 8.77 13.53
N ILE A 24 -0.16 9.53 13.30
CA ILE A 24 -1.29 9.64 14.25
C ILE A 24 -1.89 8.25 14.51
N LEU A 25 -2.17 7.49 13.44
CA LEU A 25 -2.78 6.17 13.56
C LEU A 25 -1.88 5.15 14.26
N THR A 26 -0.56 5.19 14.02
CA THR A 26 0.39 4.22 14.59
C THR A 26 0.83 4.58 16.00
N MET A 27 0.94 5.88 16.31
CA MET A 27 1.50 6.36 17.57
C MET A 27 0.42 6.78 18.57
N GLY A 28 -0.83 6.97 18.11
CA GLY A 28 -1.92 7.48 18.95
C GLY A 28 -1.73 8.94 19.39
N ALA A 29 -0.69 9.61 18.89
CA ALA A 29 -0.39 11.00 19.21
C ALA A 29 -1.17 11.93 18.29
N ALA A 30 -1.85 12.93 18.86
CA ALA A 30 -2.57 13.96 18.11
C ALA A 30 -1.60 14.98 17.51
N LEU A 31 -1.03 14.64 16.35
CA LEU A 31 -0.10 15.52 15.61
C LEU A 31 -0.87 16.55 14.77
N PRO A 32 -0.39 17.81 14.69
CA PRO A 32 -1.02 18.81 13.83
C PRO A 32 -0.74 18.55 12.36
N LEU A 33 -1.76 18.77 11.52
CA LEU A 33 -1.64 18.77 10.06
C LEU A 33 -1.04 20.07 9.54
N ALA A 34 0.26 20.27 9.73
CA ALA A 34 1.00 21.46 9.30
C ALA A 34 1.24 21.49 7.77
N LEU A 35 0.17 21.53 6.98
CA LEU A 35 0.23 21.50 5.51
C LEU A 35 0.88 22.76 4.91
N GLY A 36 0.80 23.91 5.59
CA GLY A 36 1.37 25.18 5.13
C GLY A 36 2.88 25.11 4.89
N PRO A 37 3.69 24.81 5.92
CA PRO A 37 5.14 24.61 5.78
C PRO A 37 5.52 23.57 4.72
N ALA A 38 4.77 22.47 4.64
CA ALA A 38 5.01 21.41 3.66
C ALA A 38 4.75 21.88 2.21
N ALA A 39 3.65 22.59 1.99
CA ALA A 39 3.30 23.17 0.71
C ALA A 39 4.33 24.21 0.23
N LEU A 40 4.80 25.08 1.13
CA LEU A 40 5.84 26.06 0.83
C LEU A 40 7.18 25.39 0.51
N ALA A 41 7.59 24.39 1.29
CA ALA A 41 8.80 23.61 1.02
C ALA A 41 8.70 22.91 -0.34
N GLY A 42 7.51 22.37 -0.65
CA GLY A 42 7.18 21.78 -1.94
C GLY A 42 7.32 22.74 -3.09
N LEU A 43 6.74 23.95 -3.00
CA LEU A 43 6.84 24.97 -4.06
C LEU A 43 8.30 25.29 -4.40
N VAL A 44 9.13 25.55 -3.39
CA VAL A 44 10.54 25.88 -3.58
C VAL A 44 11.31 24.70 -4.17
N ALA A 45 11.08 23.48 -3.66
CA ALA A 45 11.72 22.27 -4.20
C ALA A 45 11.28 21.96 -5.65
N GLY A 46 10.02 22.21 -5.99
CA GLY A 46 9.49 22.06 -7.34
C GLY A 46 10.05 23.08 -8.34
N VAL A 47 10.28 24.32 -7.90
CA VAL A 47 11.00 25.33 -8.70
C VAL A 47 12.43 24.90 -8.93
N PHE A 48 13.13 24.46 -7.89
CA PHE A 48 14.49 23.94 -7.98
C PHE A 48 14.62 22.75 -8.94
N ALA A 49 13.67 21.80 -8.88
CA ALA A 49 13.61 20.68 -9.81
C ALA A 49 13.47 21.12 -11.29
N GLY A 50 12.74 22.22 -11.55
CA GLY A 50 12.56 22.75 -12.91
C GLY A 50 13.78 23.50 -13.47
N PHE A 51 14.64 24.05 -12.61
CA PHE A 51 15.86 24.75 -13.05
C PHE A 51 17.01 23.80 -13.38
N GLN A 52 17.05 22.62 -12.77
CA GLN A 52 18.11 21.67 -13.04
C GLN A 52 17.87 20.91 -14.33
N ARG A 53 18.88 20.90 -15.22
CA ARG A 53 18.84 20.06 -16.42
C ARG A 53 18.70 18.57 -16.02
N PRO A 54 18.01 17.75 -16.81
CA PRO A 54 17.85 16.33 -16.56
C PRO A 54 19.16 15.56 -16.78
N ALA A 55 20.14 15.75 -15.90
CA ALA A 55 21.22 14.81 -15.72
C ALA A 55 20.75 13.77 -14.70
N SER A 56 20.57 12.52 -15.16
CA SER A 56 20.25 11.33 -14.36
C SER A 56 21.40 11.00 -13.41
N SER A 57 21.63 11.83 -12.40
CA SER A 57 22.69 11.62 -11.42
C SER A 57 22.12 11.38 -10.03
N ARG A 58 22.68 10.37 -9.36
CA ARG A 58 22.46 10.09 -7.93
C ARG A 58 22.58 11.36 -7.08
N ASN A 59 23.47 12.27 -7.47
CA ASN A 59 23.72 13.54 -6.78
C ASN A 59 22.51 14.47 -6.82
N ARG A 60 21.74 14.49 -7.91
CA ARG A 60 20.50 15.28 -8.01
C ARG A 60 19.45 14.80 -7.01
N ARG A 61 19.31 13.47 -6.88
CA ARG A 61 18.38 12.87 -5.91
C ARG A 61 18.76 13.24 -4.49
N ILE A 62 20.03 13.09 -4.14
CA ILE A 62 20.52 13.42 -2.80
C ILE A 62 20.34 14.91 -2.51
N ALA A 63 20.70 15.79 -3.46
CA ALA A 63 20.55 17.23 -3.30
C ALA A 63 19.08 17.65 -3.12
N GLY A 64 18.17 17.08 -3.89
CA GLY A 64 16.75 17.39 -3.77
C GLY A 64 16.09 16.87 -2.49
N ILE A 65 16.45 15.67 -2.05
CA ILE A 65 16.01 15.13 -0.75
C ILE A 65 16.53 16.00 0.40
N ALA A 66 17.82 16.34 0.37
CA ALA A 66 18.42 17.22 1.37
C ALA A 66 17.77 18.61 1.37
N LEU A 67 17.44 19.15 0.18
CA LEU A 67 16.74 20.42 0.05
C LEU A 67 15.35 20.36 0.69
N ILE A 68 14.52 19.34 0.38
CA ILE A 68 13.19 19.22 0.98
C ILE A 68 13.30 19.04 2.50
N ALA A 69 14.24 18.22 2.98
CA ALA A 69 14.44 18.03 4.42
C ALA A 69 14.81 19.35 5.12
N CYS A 70 15.74 20.12 4.54
CA CYS A 70 16.14 21.43 5.05
C CYS A 70 14.97 22.43 5.05
N LEU A 71 14.25 22.53 3.93
CA LEU A 71 13.10 23.44 3.80
C LEU A 71 11.96 23.09 4.75
N LEU A 72 11.65 21.79 4.88
CA LEU A 72 10.65 21.33 5.85
C LEU A 72 11.08 21.68 7.28
N PHE A 73 12.34 21.48 7.62
CA PHE A 73 12.87 21.82 8.94
C PHE A 73 12.81 23.33 9.20
N SER A 74 13.24 24.17 8.25
CA SER A 74 13.25 25.62 8.38
C SER A 74 11.85 26.21 8.45
N PHE A 75 10.93 25.83 7.54
CA PHE A 75 9.57 26.37 7.52
C PHE A 75 8.69 25.87 8.67
N SER A 76 9.06 24.76 9.31
CA SER A 76 8.40 24.26 10.52
C SER A 76 9.05 24.73 11.83
N LEU A 77 9.94 25.72 11.78
CA LEU A 77 10.65 26.25 12.95
C LEU A 77 11.40 25.16 13.75
N GLY A 78 11.98 24.19 13.04
CA GLY A 78 12.76 23.10 13.62
C GLY A 78 11.95 21.92 14.15
N ALA A 79 10.62 21.95 14.02
CA ALA A 79 9.73 20.88 14.47
C ALA A 79 8.81 20.38 13.36
N PRO A 80 9.36 19.72 12.32
CA PRO A 80 8.54 19.13 11.28
C PRO A 80 7.67 18.02 11.90
N PHE A 81 6.38 18.00 11.56
CA PHE A 81 5.35 17.05 12.02
C PHE A 81 4.91 17.19 13.50
N ASP A 82 5.83 17.51 14.41
CA ASP A 82 5.56 17.46 15.86
C ASP A 82 6.09 18.70 16.61
N PRO A 83 5.33 19.82 16.60
CA PRO A 83 5.65 21.02 17.36
C PRO A 83 5.59 20.82 18.88
N ALA A 84 4.79 19.87 19.35
CA ALA A 84 4.56 19.61 20.76
C ALA A 84 5.62 18.68 21.39
N GLY A 85 6.47 18.04 20.58
CA GLY A 85 7.53 17.15 21.06
C GLY A 85 7.00 15.83 21.62
N LEU A 86 5.85 15.36 21.13
CA LEU A 86 5.23 14.10 21.53
C LEU A 86 5.99 12.86 21.04
N LEU A 87 6.74 13.01 19.95
CA LEU A 87 7.43 11.91 19.28
C LEU A 87 8.88 11.80 19.73
N ALA A 88 9.38 10.56 19.75
CA ALA A 88 10.81 10.31 19.95
C ALA A 88 11.62 10.92 18.79
N VAL A 89 12.86 11.33 19.08
CA VAL A 89 13.74 11.98 18.09
C VAL A 89 13.91 11.14 16.82
N TRP A 90 14.08 9.82 16.96
CA TRP A 90 14.23 8.93 15.82
C TRP A 90 12.97 8.86 14.94
N GLN A 91 11.78 8.97 15.52
CA GLN A 91 10.50 9.00 14.78
C GLN A 91 10.39 10.28 13.96
N ARG A 92 10.74 11.42 14.55
CA ARG A 92 10.75 12.72 13.86
C ARG A 92 11.73 12.72 12.68
N VAL A 93 12.94 12.19 12.90
CA VAL A 93 13.95 12.03 11.84
C VAL A 93 13.45 11.08 10.75
N LEU A 94 12.86 9.95 11.11
CA LEU A 94 12.31 8.99 10.16
C LEU A 94 11.22 9.62 9.28
N LEU A 95 10.26 10.33 9.87
CA LEU A 95 9.20 11.03 9.13
C LEU A 95 9.77 12.08 8.18
N LEU A 96 10.76 12.86 8.62
CA LEU A 96 11.44 13.85 7.79
C LEU A 96 12.16 13.21 6.60
N VAL A 97 12.88 12.12 6.82
CA VAL A 97 13.59 11.38 5.77
C VAL A 97 12.61 10.76 4.78
N LEU A 98 11.54 10.13 5.26
CA LEU A 98 10.52 9.54 4.40
C LEU A 98 9.79 10.60 3.57
N ALA A 99 9.39 11.71 4.18
CA ALA A 99 8.69 12.79 3.49
C ALA A 99 9.55 13.46 2.41
N SER A 100 10.82 13.72 2.73
CA SER A 100 11.77 14.31 1.78
C SER A 100 12.14 13.36 0.64
N ALA A 101 12.37 12.08 0.95
CA ALA A 101 12.64 11.05 -0.06
C ALA A 101 11.46 10.83 -1.00
N ALA A 102 10.27 10.58 -0.44
CA ALA A 102 9.08 10.30 -1.22
C ALA A 102 8.60 11.54 -2.00
N GLY A 103 8.67 12.72 -1.39
CA GLY A 103 8.39 14.00 -2.03
C GLY A 103 9.29 14.24 -3.25
N TRP A 104 10.60 14.11 -3.10
CA TRP A 104 11.52 14.34 -4.22
C TRP A 104 11.36 13.30 -5.34
N LEU A 105 11.24 12.01 -5.00
CA LEU A 105 11.07 10.95 -5.99
C LEU A 105 9.79 11.12 -6.81
N SER A 106 8.70 11.57 -6.17
CA SER A 106 7.47 11.90 -6.86
C SER A 106 7.63 13.11 -7.79
N ILE A 107 8.25 14.19 -7.32
CA ILE A 107 8.54 15.38 -8.15
C ILE A 107 9.41 15.01 -9.35
N GLU A 108 10.49 14.26 -9.14
CA GLU A 108 11.42 13.86 -10.20
C GLU A 108 10.70 13.06 -11.31
N LYS A 109 9.81 12.14 -10.92
CA LYS A 109 9.03 11.35 -11.88
C LYS A 109 7.99 12.17 -12.63
N THR A 110 7.32 13.12 -11.96
CA THR A 110 6.29 13.95 -12.59
C THR A 110 6.88 15.04 -13.48
N VAL A 111 7.93 15.74 -13.03
CA VAL A 111 8.61 16.78 -13.82
C VAL A 111 9.37 16.16 -15.00
N GLY A 112 9.96 14.98 -14.81
CA GLY A 112 10.58 14.24 -15.91
C GLY A 112 11.71 15.00 -16.61
N PRO A 113 11.79 14.97 -17.95
CA PRO A 113 12.80 15.69 -18.72
C PRO A 113 12.50 17.19 -18.91
N ALA A 114 11.37 17.69 -18.40
CA ALA A 114 10.96 19.07 -18.64
C ALA A 114 11.92 20.07 -17.97
N THR A 115 12.46 21.00 -18.75
CA THR A 115 13.33 22.09 -18.26
C THR A 115 12.57 23.41 -18.18
N ALA A 116 13.07 24.36 -17.38
CA ALA A 116 12.57 25.73 -17.36
C ALA A 116 12.57 26.37 -18.76
N GLY A 117 11.38 26.75 -19.25
CA GLY A 117 11.18 27.34 -20.57
C GLY A 117 9.70 27.24 -21.00
N TYR A 118 9.42 27.61 -22.26
CA TYR A 118 8.10 27.41 -22.87
C TYR A 118 7.88 25.91 -23.09
N MET A 119 6.78 25.37 -22.55
CA MET A 119 6.42 23.98 -22.77
C MET A 119 5.68 23.85 -24.10
N ALA A 120 6.18 22.98 -24.98
CA ALA A 120 5.39 22.50 -26.10
C ALA A 120 4.14 21.78 -25.56
N ARG A 121 3.04 21.81 -26.32
CA ARG A 121 1.76 21.18 -25.94
C ARG A 121 1.95 19.70 -25.52
N TYR A 122 2.77 18.95 -26.25
CA TYR A 122 3.10 17.57 -25.94
C TYR A 122 3.73 17.38 -24.54
N ALA A 123 4.69 18.25 -24.18
CA ALA A 123 5.34 18.18 -22.87
C ALA A 123 4.38 18.53 -21.72
N ALA A 124 3.42 19.43 -21.97
CA ALA A 124 2.36 19.73 -21.02
C ALA A 124 1.40 18.54 -20.83
N GLU A 125 0.94 17.92 -21.92
CA GLU A 125 0.09 16.73 -21.88
C GLU A 125 0.78 15.58 -21.11
N GLU A 126 2.05 15.31 -21.42
CA GLU A 126 2.82 14.27 -20.73
C GLU A 126 2.99 14.55 -19.23
N PHE A 127 3.24 15.81 -18.87
CA PHE A 127 3.31 16.24 -17.47
C PHE A 127 1.99 15.99 -16.72
N TYR A 128 0.85 16.40 -17.28
CA TYR A 128 -0.46 16.21 -16.64
C TYR A 128 -0.80 14.72 -16.52
N LEU A 129 -0.51 13.92 -17.53
CA LEU A 129 -0.70 12.47 -17.48
C LEU A 129 0.12 11.84 -16.35
N ARG A 130 1.40 12.20 -16.22
CA ARG A 130 2.27 11.69 -15.13
C ARG A 130 1.77 12.13 -13.75
N LEU A 131 1.28 13.36 -13.62
CA LEU A 131 0.74 13.87 -12.36
C LEU A 131 -0.55 13.12 -11.99
N LEU A 132 -1.52 13.06 -12.90
CA LEU A 132 -2.82 12.40 -12.67
C LEU A 132 -2.65 10.90 -12.43
N TRP A 133 -1.79 10.24 -13.19
CA TRP A 133 -1.49 8.82 -13.00
C TRP A 133 -0.80 8.57 -11.66
N GLY A 134 0.16 9.43 -11.28
CA GLY A 134 0.79 9.37 -9.96
C GLY A 134 -0.20 9.55 -8.82
N LEU A 135 -1.10 10.54 -8.90
CA LEU A 135 -2.15 10.77 -7.92
C LEU A 135 -3.13 9.59 -7.85
N GLY A 136 -3.54 9.05 -9.01
CA GLY A 136 -4.41 7.88 -9.10
C GLY A 136 -3.78 6.64 -8.47
N LEU A 137 -2.48 6.40 -8.73
CA LEU A 137 -1.74 5.30 -8.11
C LEU A 137 -1.60 5.48 -6.61
N MET A 138 -1.30 6.69 -6.13
CA MET A 138 -1.21 6.98 -4.69
C MET A 138 -2.54 6.71 -3.99
N MET A 139 -3.65 7.17 -4.57
CA MET A 139 -4.99 6.92 -4.05
C MET A 139 -5.34 5.42 -4.05
N PHE A 140 -5.04 4.71 -5.15
CA PHE A 140 -5.26 3.27 -5.25
C PHE A 140 -4.47 2.50 -4.18
N VAL A 141 -3.19 2.84 -3.99
CA VAL A 141 -2.36 2.23 -2.95
C VAL A 141 -2.92 2.51 -1.56
N LEU A 142 -3.39 3.72 -1.27
CA LEU A 142 -4.01 4.04 0.03
C LEU A 142 -5.30 3.24 0.25
N ILE A 143 -6.20 3.17 -0.73
CA ILE A 143 -7.45 2.40 -0.64
C ILE A 143 -7.17 0.93 -0.36
N VAL A 144 -6.17 0.36 -1.04
CA VAL A 144 -5.78 -1.04 -0.84
C VAL A 144 -5.05 -1.24 0.47
N ALA A 145 -4.12 -0.36 0.86
CA ALA A 145 -3.25 -0.56 2.01
C ALA A 145 -3.96 -0.34 3.36
N VAL A 146 -4.93 0.57 3.44
CA VAL A 146 -5.66 0.88 4.68
C VAL A 146 -6.30 -0.35 5.34
N PRO A 147 -7.09 -1.21 4.65
CA PRO A 147 -7.66 -2.39 5.29
C PRO A 147 -6.60 -3.38 5.79
N PHE A 148 -5.47 -3.55 5.07
CA PHE A 148 -4.37 -4.37 5.56
C PHE A 148 -3.69 -3.77 6.79
N TYR A 149 -3.51 -2.44 6.81
CA TYR A 149 -3.01 -1.73 7.98
C TYR A 149 -3.92 -1.98 9.19
N VAL A 150 -5.23 -1.84 9.03
CA VAL A 150 -6.21 -2.11 10.11
C VAL A 150 -6.15 -3.57 10.57
N MET A 151 -6.05 -4.54 9.66
CA MET A 151 -5.92 -5.96 10.03
C MET A 151 -4.67 -6.23 10.88
N VAL A 152 -3.53 -5.63 10.52
CA VAL A 152 -2.28 -5.81 11.28
C VAL A 152 -2.33 -5.09 12.62
N MET A 153 -2.89 -3.88 12.69
CA MET A 153 -2.95 -3.14 13.95
C MET A 153 -3.93 -3.77 14.93
N THR A 154 -5.06 -4.30 14.45
CA THR A 154 -6.03 -4.99 15.30
C THR A 154 -5.54 -6.36 15.76
N SER A 155 -4.74 -7.08 14.96
CA SER A 155 -4.17 -8.37 15.35
C SER A 155 -3.13 -8.28 16.49
N LEU A 156 -2.51 -7.10 16.66
CA LEU A 156 -1.57 -6.81 17.75
C LEU A 156 -2.26 -6.34 19.04
N LYS A 157 -3.58 -6.10 19.01
CA LYS A 157 -4.35 -5.64 20.17
C LYS A 157 -5.07 -6.78 20.85
N SER A 158 -5.30 -6.61 22.15
CA SER A 158 -6.12 -7.53 22.91
C SER A 158 -7.60 -7.31 22.60
N GLN A 159 -8.41 -8.37 22.71
CA GLN A 159 -9.86 -8.28 22.54
C GLN A 159 -10.50 -7.25 23.49
N GLN A 160 -10.02 -7.17 24.74
CA GLN A 160 -10.51 -6.19 25.72
C GLN A 160 -10.23 -4.75 25.28
N SER A 161 -9.04 -4.47 24.74
CA SER A 161 -8.66 -3.14 24.24
C SER A 161 -9.55 -2.71 23.07
N LEU A 162 -9.83 -3.63 22.15
CA LEU A 162 -10.69 -3.36 20.98
C LEU A 162 -12.16 -3.16 21.36
N LEU A 163 -12.64 -3.80 22.43
CA LEU A 163 -14.00 -3.59 22.94
C LEU A 163 -14.17 -2.21 23.59
N ILE A 164 -13.13 -1.69 24.24
CA ILE A 164 -13.16 -0.35 24.86
C ILE A 164 -13.07 0.74 23.80
N ASN A 165 -12.12 0.60 22.86
CA ASN A 165 -11.96 1.55 21.76
C ASN A 165 -11.59 0.83 20.45
N PRO A 166 -12.58 0.52 19.60
CA PRO A 166 -12.33 -0.20 18.35
C PRO A 166 -11.58 0.64 17.30
N LEU A 167 -11.52 1.96 17.48
CA LEU A 167 -10.85 2.90 16.57
C LEU A 167 -9.43 3.25 16.99
N ASP A 168 -8.99 2.77 18.15
CA ASP A 168 -7.60 2.92 18.57
C ASP A 168 -6.73 1.90 17.84
N LEU A 169 -5.97 2.38 16.85
CA LEU A 169 -5.01 1.60 16.06
C LEU A 169 -3.56 1.85 16.49
N SER A 170 -3.35 2.54 17.61
CA SER A 170 -2.02 2.90 18.09
C SER A 170 -1.26 1.71 18.68
N ILE A 171 0.06 1.73 18.57
CA ILE A 171 0.94 0.75 19.19
C ILE A 171 1.53 1.34 20.46
N ASP A 172 1.21 0.72 21.60
CA ASP A 172 1.86 1.04 22.87
C ASP A 172 3.15 0.22 23.02
N TYR A 173 4.27 0.85 22.67
CA TYR A 173 5.60 0.25 22.78
C TYR A 173 6.03 -0.04 24.22
N SER A 174 5.38 0.56 25.23
CA SER A 174 5.73 0.35 26.64
C SER A 174 5.33 -1.04 27.15
N LEU A 175 4.37 -1.68 26.50
CA LEU A 175 3.85 -3.00 26.88
C LEU A 175 4.84 -4.15 26.66
N GLY A 176 5.90 -3.91 25.89
CA GLY A 176 6.90 -4.91 25.52
C GLY A 176 6.42 -5.87 24.40
N VAL A 177 7.39 -6.44 23.68
CA VAL A 177 7.13 -7.28 22.49
C VAL A 177 6.27 -8.51 22.83
N THR A 178 6.49 -9.14 23.98
CA THR A 178 5.75 -10.34 24.41
C THR A 178 4.25 -10.06 24.57
N ARG A 179 3.88 -8.87 25.06
CA ARG A 179 2.47 -8.52 25.27
C ARG A 179 1.79 -8.14 23.97
N LEU A 180 2.49 -7.43 23.09
CA LEU A 180 2.03 -7.09 21.73
C LEU A 180 1.77 -8.35 20.88
N LEU A 181 2.61 -9.38 21.03
CA LEU A 181 2.48 -10.64 20.30
C LEU A 181 1.70 -11.72 21.05
N ARG A 182 1.05 -11.38 22.16
CA ARG A 182 0.33 -12.34 23.01
C ARG A 182 -0.70 -13.15 22.21
N SER A 183 -1.52 -12.50 21.39
CA SER A 183 -2.52 -13.17 20.55
C SER A 183 -1.90 -14.18 19.59
N TYR A 184 -0.70 -13.89 19.07
CA TYR A 184 0.02 -14.83 18.21
C TYR A 184 0.59 -16.00 19.01
N ILE A 185 1.16 -15.75 20.20
CA ILE A 185 1.70 -16.80 21.07
C ILE A 185 0.58 -17.78 21.44
N GLU A 186 -0.54 -17.27 21.98
CA GLU A 186 -1.70 -18.09 22.36
C GLU A 186 -2.24 -18.91 21.18
N LEU A 187 -2.30 -18.32 19.97
CA LEU A 187 -2.72 -19.02 18.75
C LEU A 187 -1.88 -20.27 18.46
N PHE A 188 -0.56 -20.17 18.60
CA PHE A 188 0.35 -21.29 18.33
C PHE A 188 0.50 -22.27 19.49
N THR A 189 0.34 -21.84 20.75
CA THR A 189 0.49 -22.70 21.92
C THR A 189 -0.80 -23.41 22.31
N ASP A 190 -1.93 -22.71 22.28
CA ASP A 190 -3.16 -23.15 22.95
C ASP A 190 -4.20 -23.69 21.96
N TYR A 191 -4.20 -23.16 20.73
CA TYR A 191 -5.22 -23.48 19.72
C TYR A 191 -4.75 -24.46 18.63
N GLY A 192 -3.52 -24.99 18.73
CA GLY A 192 -2.99 -25.94 17.75
C GLY A 192 -2.96 -25.39 16.33
N PHE A 193 -2.81 -24.07 16.16
CA PHE A 193 -2.96 -23.39 14.87
C PHE A 193 -1.99 -23.88 13.80
N MET A 194 -0.81 -24.36 14.21
CA MET A 194 0.14 -24.95 13.26
C MET A 194 -0.45 -26.17 12.54
N THR A 195 -1.22 -27.00 13.24
CA THR A 195 -1.90 -28.15 12.63
C THR A 195 -2.97 -27.69 11.64
N LEU A 196 -3.74 -26.65 11.96
CA LEU A 196 -4.73 -26.07 11.06
C LEU A 196 -4.07 -25.53 9.79
N LEU A 197 -2.96 -24.81 9.94
CA LEU A 197 -2.21 -24.25 8.82
C LEU A 197 -1.63 -25.34 7.91
N ILE A 198 -1.04 -26.39 8.49
CA ILE A 198 -0.52 -27.53 7.74
C ILE A 198 -1.65 -28.27 7.02
N ASN A 199 -2.78 -28.51 7.68
CA ASN A 199 -3.94 -29.16 7.05
C ASN A 199 -4.44 -28.36 5.85
N SER A 200 -4.61 -27.04 5.99
CA SER A 200 -5.00 -26.17 4.87
C SER A 200 -3.96 -26.14 3.75
N ALA A 201 -2.66 -26.12 4.08
CA ALA A 201 -1.59 -26.15 3.10
C ALA A 201 -1.58 -27.47 2.31
N VAL A 202 -1.67 -28.61 3.00
CA VAL A 202 -1.69 -29.93 2.38
C VAL A 202 -2.92 -30.08 1.48
N VAL A 203 -4.12 -29.74 1.98
CA VAL A 203 -5.37 -29.84 1.21
C VAL A 203 -5.34 -28.92 -0.02
N SER A 204 -4.90 -27.67 0.13
CA SER A 204 -4.83 -26.72 -1.00
C SER A 204 -3.84 -27.17 -2.06
N VAL A 205 -2.64 -27.59 -1.69
CA VAL A 205 -1.61 -28.08 -2.63
C VAL A 205 -2.07 -29.35 -3.34
N ALA A 206 -2.59 -30.33 -2.61
CA ALA A 206 -3.11 -31.56 -3.20
C ALA A 206 -4.25 -31.27 -4.18
N THR A 207 -5.17 -30.37 -3.81
CA THR A 207 -6.28 -29.94 -4.68
C THR A 207 -5.75 -29.29 -5.95
N VAL A 208 -4.76 -28.40 -5.86
CA VAL A 208 -4.15 -27.77 -7.04
C VAL A 208 -3.52 -28.80 -7.97
N ILE A 209 -2.74 -29.75 -7.42
CA ILE A 209 -2.07 -30.79 -8.21
C ILE A 209 -3.10 -31.64 -8.95
N ILE A 210 -4.08 -32.18 -8.23
CA ILE A 210 -5.14 -33.02 -8.80
C ILE A 210 -5.93 -32.22 -9.85
N THR A 211 -6.32 -30.98 -9.53
CA THR A 211 -7.06 -30.11 -10.45
C THR A 211 -6.27 -29.86 -11.74
N LEU A 212 -4.99 -29.52 -11.65
CA LEU A 212 -4.16 -29.29 -12.83
C LEU A 212 -3.95 -30.56 -13.65
N LEU A 213 -3.76 -31.71 -13.00
CA LEU A 213 -3.58 -33.00 -13.66
C LEU A 213 -4.74 -33.34 -14.61
N PHE A 214 -5.98 -33.03 -14.23
CA PHE A 214 -7.16 -33.28 -15.06
C PHE A 214 -7.55 -32.08 -15.95
N SER A 215 -7.45 -30.85 -15.42
CA SER A 215 -7.90 -29.66 -16.15
C SER A 215 -6.97 -29.29 -17.31
N VAL A 216 -5.65 -29.49 -17.18
CA VAL A 216 -4.70 -29.13 -18.26
C VAL A 216 -4.93 -29.99 -19.51
N PRO A 217 -4.98 -31.34 -19.44
CA PRO A 217 -5.29 -32.17 -20.60
C PRO A 217 -6.70 -31.91 -21.16
N GLY A 218 -7.70 -31.73 -20.28
CA GLY A 218 -9.07 -31.41 -20.69
C GLY A 218 -9.18 -30.10 -21.46
N ALA A 219 -8.56 -29.03 -20.94
CA ALA A 219 -8.48 -27.75 -21.61
C ALA A 219 -7.70 -27.82 -22.92
N TYR A 220 -6.61 -28.60 -22.97
CA TYR A 220 -5.84 -28.81 -24.19
C TYR A 220 -6.67 -29.49 -25.28
N ALA A 221 -7.38 -30.58 -24.93
CA ALA A 221 -8.25 -31.28 -25.86
C ALA A 221 -9.33 -30.35 -26.43
N VAL A 222 -10.03 -29.62 -25.56
CA VAL A 222 -11.07 -28.66 -25.96
C VAL A 222 -10.48 -27.52 -26.80
N ALA A 223 -9.30 -27.00 -26.49
CA ALA A 223 -8.73 -25.86 -27.21
C ALA A 223 -8.14 -26.25 -28.58
N LYS A 224 -7.39 -27.34 -28.65
CA LYS A 224 -6.56 -27.70 -29.81
C LYS A 224 -7.12 -28.83 -30.66
N LEU A 225 -7.83 -29.80 -30.10
CA LEU A 225 -8.35 -30.92 -30.87
C LEU A 225 -9.71 -30.56 -31.52
N ARG A 226 -10.00 -31.24 -32.64
CA ARG A 226 -11.28 -31.14 -33.35
C ARG A 226 -12.03 -32.45 -33.14
N PHE A 227 -13.01 -32.44 -32.24
CA PHE A 227 -13.86 -33.60 -31.95
C PHE A 227 -15.34 -33.17 -31.89
N PRO A 228 -16.28 -34.06 -32.23
CA PRO A 228 -17.71 -33.76 -32.17
C PRO A 228 -18.14 -33.48 -30.72
N GLY A 229 -18.93 -32.41 -30.50
CA GLY A 229 -19.42 -32.02 -29.16
C GLY A 229 -18.54 -31.03 -28.38
N ARG A 230 -17.39 -30.60 -28.93
CA ARG A 230 -16.47 -29.61 -28.32
C ARG A 230 -17.18 -28.33 -27.85
N GLN A 231 -18.10 -27.80 -28.66
CA GLN A 231 -18.79 -26.54 -28.39
C GLN A 231 -19.77 -26.68 -27.22
N TRP A 232 -20.45 -27.83 -27.13
CA TRP A 232 -21.32 -28.16 -26.01
C TRP A 232 -20.52 -28.35 -24.73
N LEU A 233 -19.41 -29.10 -24.77
CA LEU A 233 -18.54 -29.29 -23.59
C LEU A 233 -17.95 -27.97 -23.07
N SER A 234 -17.53 -27.08 -23.97
CA SER A 234 -17.08 -25.74 -23.58
C SER A 234 -18.21 -24.92 -22.93
N GLY A 235 -19.42 -24.99 -23.48
CA GLY A 235 -20.59 -24.31 -22.92
C GLY A 235 -21.03 -24.88 -21.57
N SER A 236 -20.95 -26.20 -21.38
CA SER A 236 -21.32 -26.85 -20.12
C SER A 236 -20.39 -26.47 -18.98
N VAL A 237 -19.08 -26.35 -19.23
CA VAL A 237 -18.12 -25.88 -18.22
C VAL A 237 -18.49 -24.47 -17.74
N LEU A 238 -18.80 -23.56 -18.65
CA LEU A 238 -19.24 -22.21 -18.29
C LEU A 238 -20.56 -22.24 -17.51
N LEU A 239 -21.51 -23.09 -17.91
CA LEU A 239 -22.80 -23.22 -17.23
C LEU A 239 -22.64 -23.73 -15.79
N ILE A 240 -21.73 -24.68 -15.55
CA ILE A 240 -21.39 -25.17 -14.21
C ILE A 240 -20.80 -24.05 -13.33
N TYR A 241 -19.95 -23.18 -13.88
CA TYR A 241 -19.36 -22.06 -13.13
C TYR A 241 -20.39 -21.00 -12.69
N LEU A 242 -21.55 -20.93 -13.35
CA LEU A 242 -22.63 -20.03 -12.96
C LEU A 242 -23.47 -20.57 -11.79
N ILE A 243 -23.37 -21.87 -11.49
CA ILE A 243 -24.11 -22.49 -10.39
C ILE A 243 -23.47 -22.07 -9.07
N PRO A 244 -24.24 -21.54 -8.11
CA PRO A 244 -23.73 -21.20 -6.78
C PRO A 244 -23.15 -22.43 -6.07
N ALA A 245 -21.88 -22.36 -5.67
CA ALA A 245 -21.16 -23.46 -5.03
C ALA A 245 -21.85 -23.98 -3.74
N ILE A 246 -22.61 -23.11 -3.05
CA ILE A 246 -23.34 -23.47 -1.81
C ILE A 246 -24.36 -24.60 -2.02
N ILE A 247 -24.92 -24.73 -3.23
CA ILE A 247 -25.90 -25.79 -3.56
C ILE A 247 -25.25 -27.18 -3.51
N LEU A 248 -23.94 -27.26 -3.69
CA LEU A 248 -23.20 -28.53 -3.71
C LEU A 248 -22.88 -29.06 -2.30
N VAL A 249 -23.05 -28.27 -1.23
CA VAL A 249 -22.63 -28.67 0.12
C VAL A 249 -23.42 -29.88 0.64
N ILE A 250 -24.76 -29.85 0.52
CA ILE A 250 -25.62 -30.96 0.96
C ILE A 250 -25.34 -32.26 0.20
N PRO A 251 -25.30 -32.28 -1.15
CA PRO A 251 -25.02 -33.52 -1.86
C PRO A 251 -23.60 -34.03 -1.63
N LEU A 252 -22.60 -33.15 -1.51
CA LEU A 252 -21.23 -33.58 -1.15
C LEU A 252 -21.20 -34.22 0.23
N TYR A 253 -21.90 -33.66 1.22
CA TYR A 253 -22.02 -34.26 2.55
C TYR A 253 -22.65 -35.66 2.48
N ALA A 254 -23.73 -35.82 1.72
CA ALA A 254 -24.38 -37.12 1.55
C ALA A 254 -23.46 -38.17 0.91
N VAL A 255 -22.66 -37.76 -0.10
CA VAL A 255 -21.66 -38.64 -0.74
C VAL A 255 -20.57 -39.03 0.25
N PHE A 256 -19.97 -38.08 0.96
CA PHE A 256 -18.93 -38.40 1.95
C PHE A 256 -19.46 -39.26 3.09
N SER A 257 -20.67 -39.00 3.59
CA SER A 257 -21.30 -39.82 4.63
C SER A 257 -21.55 -41.27 4.19
N GLN A 258 -21.73 -41.54 2.89
CA GLN A 258 -21.85 -42.90 2.37
C GLN A 258 -20.50 -43.58 2.17
N LEU A 259 -19.45 -42.80 1.90
CA LEU A 259 -18.09 -43.31 1.67
C LEU A 259 -17.32 -43.59 2.97
N GLY A 260 -17.78 -43.03 4.10
CA GLY A 260 -17.17 -43.20 5.43
C GLY A 260 -16.35 -42.00 5.87
#